data_AF-A0A8H5T4F9-F1
#
_entry.id   AF-A0A8H5T4F9-F1
#
_cell.length_a   1.000
_cell.length_b   1.000
_cell.length_c   1.000
_cell.angle_alpha   90.00
_cell.angle_beta   90.00
_cell.angle_gamma   90.00
#
_symmetry.space_group_name_H-M   'P 1'
#
loop_
_entity.id
_entity.type
_entity.pdbx_description
1 polymer ?
#
loop_
_entity_poly.entity_id
_entity_poly.type
_entity_poly.pdbx_seq_one_letter_code
_entity_poly.pdbx_strand_id
1 'polypeptide(L)'
;MKVIAVAGGTGSVGSTIVDGLVEYGKHKERPAQGAVSYLKVDYDNSDGITKQLEAAGVHILISAISVNAPEANQAQKNLIKAAERSACTKRFVISSFDMLHVKEDIALSPLTRYTFEAIDELEKTCLIYTRIANGWFLDYYGMPRWKCNLEPWINILNMKSKWAVIPENGSIQASFLTSQDMSRFVARLMDLEKWGKVNAIRANTLSFDELVEMAESARGSKFEVAVDSLEKLQSGKISFFPDYPPIGFGDGDEAFFAMIHYQAGIGRYLVPRDLPFLDEKFPDLKITTVSEVMEVSWKEEASS
;
A
#
# COMPACT_ATOMS: atom_id res chain seq x y z
N MET A 1 6.24 11.48 24.54
CA MET A 1 5.74 10.38 23.69
C MET A 1 4.68 10.93 22.77
N LYS A 2 4.80 10.67 21.45
CA LYS A 2 3.83 11.10 20.45
C LYS A 2 2.62 10.16 20.51
N VAL A 3 1.41 10.71 20.43
CA VAL A 3 0.16 9.95 20.24
C VAL A 3 -0.15 9.91 18.76
N ILE A 4 -0.46 8.72 18.26
CA ILE A 4 -0.70 8.48 16.83
C ILE A 4 -2.13 7.97 16.68
N ALA A 5 -2.86 8.52 15.72
CA ALA A 5 -4.17 8.00 15.33
C ALA A 5 -4.11 7.50 13.88
N VAL A 6 -4.80 6.40 13.61
CA VAL A 6 -4.92 5.81 12.26
C VAL A 6 -6.38 5.89 11.83
N ALA A 7 -6.70 6.81 10.93
CA ALA A 7 -8.00 6.85 10.27
C ALA A 7 -8.09 5.67 9.29
N GLY A 8 -9.19 4.92 9.31
CA GLY A 8 -9.28 3.63 8.60
C GLY A 8 -8.50 2.49 9.26
N GLY A 9 -8.14 2.62 10.56
CA GLY A 9 -7.33 1.63 11.30
C GLY A 9 -7.94 0.23 11.44
N THR A 10 -9.19 0.01 11.01
CA THR A 10 -9.84 -1.32 10.96
C THR A 10 -9.91 -1.91 9.55
N GLY A 11 -9.47 -1.18 8.52
CA GLY A 11 -9.38 -1.68 7.15
C GLY A 11 -8.07 -2.43 6.90
N SER A 12 -7.89 -2.95 5.69
CA SER A 12 -6.75 -3.80 5.34
C SER A 12 -5.38 -3.21 5.67
N VAL A 13 -5.04 -2.08 5.04
CA VAL A 13 -3.75 -1.42 5.30
C VAL A 13 -3.71 -0.78 6.69
N GLY A 14 -4.83 -0.19 7.13
CA GLY A 14 -4.91 0.50 8.41
C GLY A 14 -4.69 -0.43 9.61
N SER A 15 -5.27 -1.62 9.59
CA SER A 15 -5.07 -2.62 10.66
C SER A 15 -3.63 -3.12 10.71
N THR A 16 -2.98 -3.34 9.55
CA THR A 16 -1.55 -3.70 9.53
C THR A 16 -0.67 -2.57 10.07
N ILE A 17 -0.99 -1.30 9.79
CA ILE A 17 -0.28 -0.15 10.38
C ILE A 17 -0.47 -0.12 11.90
N VAL A 18 -1.69 -0.35 12.38
CA VAL A 18 -1.97 -0.44 13.82
C VAL A 18 -1.14 -1.57 14.45
N ASP A 19 -1.12 -2.77 13.87
CA ASP A 19 -0.32 -3.90 14.37
C ASP A 19 1.17 -3.54 14.46
N GLY A 20 1.73 -2.89 13.44
CA GLY A 20 3.14 -2.47 13.43
C GLY A 20 3.47 -1.39 14.47
N LEU A 21 2.52 -0.47 14.75
CA LEU A 21 2.66 0.52 15.82
C LEU A 21 2.64 -0.14 17.21
N VAL A 22 1.73 -1.11 17.41
CA VAL A 22 1.59 -1.88 18.66
C VAL A 22 2.85 -2.68 18.93
N GLU A 23 3.34 -3.41 17.92
CA GLU A 23 4.56 -4.22 18.00
C GLU A 23 5.78 -3.37 18.35
N TYR A 24 5.88 -2.17 17.76
CA TYR A 24 7.00 -1.27 18.02
C TYR A 24 7.00 -0.69 19.44
N GLY A 25 5.82 -0.49 20.05
CA GLY A 25 5.65 -0.23 21.48
C GLY A 25 6.21 1.11 22.01
N LYS A 26 6.68 2.03 21.15
CA LYS A 26 7.23 3.34 21.57
C LYS A 26 6.23 4.51 21.50
N HIS A 27 5.07 4.29 20.90
CA HIS A 27 4.03 5.31 20.78
C HIS A 27 2.92 5.07 21.79
N LYS A 28 2.27 6.14 22.23
CA LYS A 28 1.13 5.99 23.16
C LYS A 28 -0.10 5.56 22.37
N GLU A 29 -0.48 4.31 22.60
CA GLU A 29 -1.76 3.72 22.22
C GLU A 29 -2.60 3.67 23.49
N ARG A 30 -3.55 4.59 23.66
CA ARG A 30 -4.05 4.88 25.00
C ARG A 30 -5.40 4.24 25.28
N PRO A 31 -5.47 3.06 25.89
CA PRO A 31 -6.55 2.76 26.83
C PRO A 31 -6.05 2.29 28.21
N ALA A 32 -6.96 2.28 29.18
CA ALA A 32 -6.78 1.65 30.48
C ALA A 32 -6.86 0.10 30.42
N GLN A 33 -7.29 -0.46 29.29
CA GLN A 33 -7.42 -1.89 28.97
C GLN A 33 -7.24 -2.11 27.46
N GLY A 34 -6.30 -3.00 27.08
CA GLY A 34 -5.99 -3.31 25.67
C GLY A 34 -4.85 -2.47 25.09
N ALA A 35 -4.34 -2.88 23.93
CA ALA A 35 -3.28 -2.16 23.22
C ALA A 35 -3.79 -0.89 22.54
N VAL A 36 -4.96 -0.91 21.90
CA VAL A 36 -5.44 0.18 21.03
C VAL A 36 -6.74 0.80 21.55
N SER A 37 -6.90 2.12 21.37
CA SER A 37 -8.15 2.84 21.62
C SER A 37 -8.84 3.25 20.32
N TYR A 38 -10.16 3.06 20.27
CA TYR A 38 -10.97 3.43 19.12
C TYR A 38 -11.65 4.78 19.35
N LEU A 39 -11.45 5.69 18.40
CA LEU A 39 -12.15 6.98 18.35
C LEU A 39 -13.26 6.89 17.30
N LYS A 40 -14.52 7.02 17.74
CA LYS A 40 -15.64 7.13 16.80
C LYS A 40 -15.71 8.55 16.26
N VAL A 41 -15.56 8.69 14.95
CA VAL A 41 -15.68 9.98 14.25
C VAL A 41 -16.61 9.83 13.05
N ASP A 42 -17.23 10.95 12.67
CA ASP A 42 -17.92 11.13 11.41
C ASP A 42 -16.97 11.90 10.47
N TYR A 43 -16.59 11.29 9.35
CA TYR A 43 -15.62 11.86 8.42
C TYR A 43 -16.14 13.09 7.68
N ASP A 44 -17.45 13.34 7.69
CA ASP A 44 -18.05 14.55 7.12
C ASP A 44 -18.06 15.73 8.10
N ASN A 45 -17.76 15.48 9.38
CA ASN A 45 -17.79 16.47 10.44
C ASN A 45 -16.38 16.88 10.91
N SER A 46 -15.73 17.79 10.17
CA SER A 46 -14.38 18.27 10.51
C SER A 46 -14.24 18.85 11.93
N ASP A 47 -15.28 19.54 12.44
CA ASP A 47 -15.29 20.05 13.82
C ASP A 47 -15.26 18.92 14.86
N GLY A 48 -16.05 17.87 14.61
CA GLY A 48 -16.09 16.68 15.44
C GLY A 48 -14.75 15.96 15.45
N ILE A 49 -14.12 15.81 14.27
CA ILE A 49 -12.79 15.21 14.14
C ILE A 49 -11.75 16.03 14.94
N THR A 50 -11.71 17.36 14.77
CA THR A 50 -10.76 18.22 15.51
C THR A 50 -10.88 18.04 17.01
N LYS A 51 -12.10 18.07 17.56
CA LYS A 51 -12.35 17.87 19.00
C LYS A 51 -11.83 16.52 19.49
N GLN A 52 -12.04 15.46 18.72
CA GLN A 52 -11.56 14.11 19.08
C GLN A 52 -10.02 14.02 19.02
N LEU A 53 -9.39 14.61 18.00
CA LEU A 53 -7.93 14.67 17.89
C LEU A 53 -7.32 15.41 19.09
N GLU A 54 -7.89 16.54 19.49
CA GLU A 54 -7.42 17.32 20.64
C GLU A 54 -7.65 16.60 21.97
N ALA A 55 -8.86 16.05 22.18
CA ALA A 55 -9.20 15.31 23.40
C ALA A 55 -8.28 14.09 23.61
N ALA A 56 -7.92 13.39 22.53
CA ALA A 56 -6.97 12.28 22.56
C ALA A 56 -5.49 12.75 22.55
N GLY A 57 -5.23 14.03 22.32
CA GLY A 57 -3.88 14.60 22.23
C GLY A 57 -3.08 14.05 21.05
N VAL A 58 -3.72 13.84 19.90
CA VAL A 58 -3.12 13.24 18.70
C VAL A 58 -2.08 14.18 18.09
N HIS A 59 -0.83 13.72 18.01
CA HIS A 59 0.28 14.48 17.44
C HIS A 59 0.49 14.16 15.96
N ILE A 60 0.21 12.92 15.56
CA ILE A 60 0.37 12.43 14.19
C ILE A 60 -0.93 11.73 13.78
N LEU A 61 -1.48 12.11 12.63
CA LEU A 61 -2.62 11.44 12.02
C LEU A 61 -2.17 10.69 10.77
N ILE A 62 -2.39 9.38 10.73
CA ILE A 62 -2.17 8.54 9.55
C ILE A 62 -3.53 8.31 8.89
N SER A 63 -3.66 8.69 7.63
CA SER A 63 -4.82 8.34 6.82
C SER A 63 -4.55 7.01 6.14
N ALA A 64 -5.34 5.98 6.45
CA ALA A 64 -5.32 4.67 5.81
C ALA A 64 -6.72 4.25 5.32
N ILE A 65 -7.58 5.24 5.04
CA ILE A 65 -8.86 5.02 4.38
C ILE A 65 -8.64 4.71 2.90
N SER A 66 -9.42 3.79 2.33
CA SER A 66 -9.35 3.51 0.89
C SER A 66 -9.97 4.66 0.10
N VAL A 67 -9.14 5.45 -0.59
CA VAL A 67 -9.57 6.63 -1.35
C VAL A 67 -9.86 6.25 -2.81
N ASN A 68 -10.97 5.56 -3.03
CA ASN A 68 -11.38 5.06 -4.35
C ASN A 68 -12.66 5.72 -4.90
N ALA A 69 -13.23 6.68 -4.16
CA ALA A 69 -14.47 7.37 -4.51
C ALA A 69 -14.42 8.85 -4.08
N PRO A 70 -15.25 9.74 -4.68
CA PRO A 70 -15.32 11.14 -4.30
C PRO A 70 -15.57 11.37 -2.81
N GLU A 71 -16.41 10.56 -2.18
CA GLU A 71 -16.77 10.65 -0.76
C GLU A 71 -15.57 10.32 0.13
N ALA A 72 -14.83 9.25 -0.20
CA ALA A 72 -13.61 8.88 0.51
C ALA A 72 -12.49 9.91 0.33
N ASN A 73 -12.38 10.53 -0.85
CA ASN A 73 -11.48 11.64 -1.09
C ASN A 73 -11.86 12.87 -0.26
N GLN A 74 -13.16 13.18 -0.17
CA GLN A 74 -13.66 14.26 0.67
C GLN A 74 -13.39 13.99 2.16
N ALA A 75 -13.56 12.76 2.62
CA ALA A 75 -13.21 12.32 3.97
C ALA A 75 -11.73 12.57 4.28
N GLN A 76 -10.81 12.22 3.37
CA GLN A 76 -9.38 12.51 3.54
C GLN A 76 -9.10 14.02 3.65
N LYS A 77 -9.74 14.84 2.81
CA LYS A 77 -9.61 16.30 2.90
C LYS A 77 -10.14 16.86 4.21
N ASN A 78 -11.25 16.31 4.72
CA ASN A 78 -11.80 16.70 6.00
C ASN A 78 -10.87 16.32 7.16
N LEU A 79 -10.19 15.17 7.08
CA LEU A 79 -9.15 14.78 8.03
C LEU A 79 -7.96 15.74 8.01
N ILE A 80 -7.51 16.17 6.83
CA ILE A 80 -6.43 17.17 6.67
C ILE A 80 -6.83 18.50 7.35
N LYS A 81 -8.02 19.02 7.02
CA LYS A 81 -8.54 20.26 7.61
C LYS A 81 -8.68 20.17 9.14
N ALA A 82 -9.17 19.03 9.64
CA ALA A 82 -9.33 18.81 11.06
C ALA A 82 -7.99 18.70 11.80
N ALA A 83 -6.99 18.07 11.18
CA ALA A 83 -5.63 17.97 11.70
C ALA A 83 -4.93 19.33 11.76
N GLU A 84 -5.06 20.17 10.72
CA GLU A 84 -4.48 21.52 10.72
C GLU A 84 -5.09 22.39 11.82
N ARG A 85 -6.40 22.28 12.04
CA ARG A 85 -7.10 23.03 13.09
C ARG A 85 -6.80 22.54 14.51
N SER A 86 -6.38 21.29 14.67
CA SER A 86 -6.09 20.69 15.96
C SER A 86 -4.85 21.34 16.58
N ALA A 87 -4.98 21.83 17.82
CA ALA A 87 -3.85 22.41 18.53
C ALA A 87 -2.67 21.43 18.70
N CYS A 88 -2.97 20.13 18.81
CA CYS A 88 -2.00 19.07 19.11
C CYS A 88 -1.36 18.46 17.85
N THR A 89 -2.11 18.38 16.75
CA THR A 89 -1.67 17.64 15.57
C THR A 89 -0.65 18.45 14.76
N LYS A 90 0.45 17.81 14.38
CA LYS A 90 1.58 18.46 13.67
C LYS A 90 2.02 17.73 12.42
N ARG A 91 1.67 16.44 12.31
CA ARG A 91 2.07 15.62 11.16
C ARG A 91 0.93 14.82 10.59
N PHE A 92 0.96 14.62 9.27
CA PHE A 92 -0.04 13.87 8.53
C PHE A 92 0.59 12.89 7.55
N VAL A 93 0.11 11.64 7.51
CA VAL A 93 0.48 10.67 6.46
C VAL A 93 -0.71 10.54 5.52
N ILE A 94 -0.47 10.80 4.23
CA ILE A 94 -1.48 10.67 3.17
C ILE A 94 -1.81 9.19 2.97
N SER A 95 -3.07 8.87 2.68
CA SER A 95 -3.46 7.53 2.25
C SER A 95 -2.93 7.24 0.85
N SER A 96 -1.70 6.73 0.81
CA SER A 96 -0.95 6.27 -0.36
C SER A 96 0.11 5.31 0.19
N PHE A 97 -0.13 4.01 0.00
CA PHE A 97 0.70 2.89 0.50
C PHE A 97 0.95 1.91 -0.65
N ASP A 98 1.41 2.45 -1.77
CA ASP A 98 1.45 1.81 -3.08
C ASP A 98 2.61 2.37 -3.93
N MET A 99 2.41 2.43 -5.25
CA MET A 99 3.33 3.08 -6.18
C MET A 99 3.38 4.59 -5.95
N LEU A 100 4.55 5.20 -6.24
CA LEU A 100 4.66 6.65 -6.19
C LEU A 100 4.01 7.29 -7.43
N HIS A 101 2.71 7.53 -7.36
CA HIS A 101 2.01 8.25 -8.41
C HIS A 101 2.62 9.63 -8.69
N VAL A 102 2.74 9.97 -9.98
CA VAL A 102 3.04 11.30 -10.53
C VAL A 102 1.81 11.89 -11.23
N LYS A 103 1.78 13.21 -11.47
CA LYS A 103 0.55 13.89 -11.99
C LYS A 103 0.15 13.37 -13.37
N GLU A 104 1.12 12.94 -14.16
CA GLU A 104 0.93 12.36 -15.50
C GLU A 104 0.09 11.07 -15.45
N ASP A 105 0.11 10.34 -14.33
CA ASP A 105 -0.64 9.09 -14.17
C ASP A 105 -2.16 9.32 -14.09
N ILE A 106 -2.62 10.55 -13.85
CA ILE A 106 -4.06 10.88 -13.79
C ILE A 106 -4.76 10.59 -15.11
N ALA A 107 -4.07 10.79 -16.24
CA ALA A 107 -4.63 10.50 -17.56
C ALA A 107 -4.90 9.00 -17.75
N LEU A 108 -4.15 8.15 -17.04
CA LEU A 108 -4.19 6.72 -17.16
C LEU A 108 -5.08 6.08 -16.08
N SER A 109 -4.99 6.57 -14.86
CA SER A 109 -5.78 6.16 -13.70
C SER A 109 -6.38 7.40 -13.03
N PRO A 110 -7.62 7.79 -13.38
CA PRO A 110 -8.26 9.01 -12.88
C PRO A 110 -8.37 9.09 -11.36
N LEU A 111 -8.41 7.95 -10.66
CA LEU A 111 -8.44 7.89 -9.18
C LEU A 111 -7.16 8.48 -8.56
N THR A 112 -6.04 8.44 -9.29
CA THR A 112 -4.76 9.03 -8.88
C THR A 112 -4.88 10.52 -8.54
N ARG A 113 -5.85 11.24 -9.13
CA ARG A 113 -6.08 12.66 -8.85
C ARG A 113 -6.34 12.92 -7.36
N TYR A 114 -6.95 11.99 -6.65
CA TYR A 114 -7.30 12.17 -5.23
C TYR A 114 -6.06 12.30 -4.34
N THR A 115 -4.97 11.61 -4.66
CA THR A 115 -3.68 11.79 -3.98
C THR A 115 -3.16 13.21 -4.17
N PHE A 116 -3.27 13.77 -5.37
CA PHE A 116 -2.82 15.14 -5.64
C PHE A 116 -3.73 16.21 -5.07
N GLU A 117 -5.05 15.99 -5.06
CA GLU A 117 -5.98 16.89 -4.39
C GLU A 117 -5.75 16.93 -2.86
N ALA A 118 -5.31 15.82 -2.25
CA ALA A 118 -4.90 15.78 -0.85
C ALA A 118 -3.56 16.52 -0.62
N ILE A 119 -2.59 16.38 -1.53
CA ILE A 119 -1.34 17.15 -1.51
C ILE A 119 -1.63 18.65 -1.61
N ASP A 120 -2.45 19.06 -2.59
CA ASP A 120 -2.82 20.46 -2.81
C ASP A 120 -3.53 21.05 -1.57
N GLU A 121 -4.33 20.25 -0.85
CA GLU A 121 -4.93 20.68 0.42
C GLU A 121 -3.88 20.82 1.52
N LEU A 122 -2.94 19.87 1.65
CA LEU A 122 -1.88 19.89 2.65
C LEU A 122 -0.88 21.05 2.43
N GLU A 123 -0.60 21.44 1.19
CA GLU A 123 0.29 22.59 0.90
C GLU A 123 -0.31 23.94 1.34
N LYS A 124 -1.60 23.98 1.71
CA LYS A 124 -2.24 25.17 2.31
C LYS A 124 -2.10 25.21 3.83
N THR A 125 -1.47 24.21 4.44
CA THR A 125 -1.43 24.00 5.90
C THR A 125 -0.02 24.16 6.47
N CYS A 126 0.10 24.19 7.80
CA CYS A 126 1.39 24.13 8.50
C CYS A 126 1.79 22.69 8.90
N LEU A 127 1.03 21.68 8.48
CA LEU A 127 1.32 20.28 8.78
C LEU A 127 2.59 19.80 8.03
N ILE A 128 3.46 19.13 8.77
CA ILE A 128 4.52 18.33 8.14
C ILE A 128 3.86 17.05 7.62
N TYR A 129 3.91 16.80 6.32
CA TYR A 129 3.27 15.63 5.76
C TYR A 129 4.18 14.79 4.88
N THR A 130 3.74 13.55 4.66
CA THR A 130 4.45 12.64 3.78
C THR A 130 3.53 11.65 3.06
N ARG A 131 4.04 11.08 1.97
CA ARG A 131 3.51 9.91 1.27
C ARG A 131 4.45 8.73 1.50
N ILE A 132 3.89 7.54 1.62
CA ILE A 132 4.67 6.30 1.62
C ILE A 132 4.69 5.76 0.19
N ALA A 133 5.87 5.42 -0.31
CA ALA A 133 6.03 4.74 -1.59
C ALA A 133 6.71 3.40 -1.34
N ASN A 134 6.00 2.29 -1.58
CA ASN A 134 6.50 0.96 -1.28
C ASN A 134 6.31 -0.08 -2.39
N GLY A 135 5.73 0.32 -3.52
CA GLY A 135 5.46 -0.60 -4.62
C GLY A 135 4.32 -1.57 -4.29
N TRP A 136 4.49 -2.86 -4.59
CA TRP A 136 3.46 -3.87 -4.38
C TRP A 136 3.58 -4.65 -3.09
N PHE A 137 2.42 -5.05 -2.57
CA PHE A 137 2.37 -6.01 -1.47
C PHE A 137 2.65 -7.43 -1.95
N LEU A 138 3.65 -8.06 -1.33
CA LEU A 138 4.01 -9.47 -1.56
C LEU A 138 2.98 -10.44 -1.02
N ASP A 139 2.18 -10.00 -0.04
CA ASP A 139 1.21 -10.80 0.68
C ASP A 139 0.28 -11.55 -0.28
N TYR A 140 -0.13 -10.92 -1.39
CA TYR A 140 -0.99 -11.52 -2.42
C TYR A 140 -0.42 -12.81 -3.01
N TYR A 141 0.91 -12.93 -3.10
CA TYR A 141 1.58 -14.14 -3.61
C TYR A 141 1.72 -15.24 -2.55
N GLY A 142 1.39 -14.96 -1.30
CA GLY A 142 1.33 -15.96 -0.23
C GLY A 142 -0.09 -16.36 0.18
N MET A 143 -1.10 -15.61 -0.24
CA MET A 143 -2.49 -15.86 0.14
C MET A 143 -3.03 -17.20 -0.38
N PRO A 144 -3.91 -17.90 0.37
CA PRO A 144 -4.44 -17.51 1.68
C PRO A 144 -3.58 -18.00 2.87
N ARG A 145 -2.39 -18.56 2.62
CA ARG A 145 -1.57 -19.22 3.64
C ARG A 145 -0.63 -18.23 4.36
N TRP A 146 -0.22 -17.16 3.69
CA TRP A 146 0.45 -16.03 4.31
C TRP A 146 -0.53 -15.21 5.14
N LYS A 147 -0.32 -15.19 6.45
CA LYS A 147 -1.13 -14.37 7.36
C LYS A 147 -0.89 -12.90 7.05
N CYS A 148 -1.94 -12.16 6.74
CA CYS A 148 -1.93 -10.70 6.57
C CYS A 148 -3.36 -10.16 6.76
N ASN A 149 -3.51 -8.83 6.85
CA ASN A 149 -4.82 -8.18 6.98
C ASN A 149 -5.39 -7.71 5.63
N LEU A 150 -4.70 -7.98 4.52
CA LEU A 150 -5.15 -7.57 3.19
C LEU A 150 -6.30 -8.45 2.70
N GLU A 151 -7.25 -7.86 1.99
CA GLU A 151 -8.26 -8.63 1.26
C GLU A 151 -7.63 -9.36 0.07
N PRO A 152 -8.08 -10.57 -0.28
CA PRO A 152 -7.55 -11.31 -1.43
C PRO A 152 -7.65 -10.54 -2.74
N TRP A 153 -6.55 -10.52 -3.48
CA TRP A 153 -6.44 -9.87 -4.78
C TRP A 153 -5.50 -10.65 -5.71
N ILE A 154 -5.78 -10.61 -7.01
CA ILE A 154 -4.91 -11.18 -8.06
C ILE A 154 -4.40 -10.04 -8.93
N ASN A 155 -3.08 -9.94 -9.06
CA ASN A 155 -2.41 -8.99 -9.96
C ASN A 155 -1.72 -9.76 -11.10
N ILE A 156 -0.39 -9.85 -11.09
CA ILE A 156 0.46 -10.49 -12.09
C ILE A 156 0.38 -12.02 -12.03
N LEU A 157 0.33 -12.58 -10.82
CA LEU A 157 0.39 -14.03 -10.60
C LEU A 157 -0.88 -14.54 -9.95
N ASN A 158 -1.36 -15.67 -10.46
CA ASN A 158 -2.27 -16.53 -9.71
C ASN A 158 -1.51 -17.75 -9.21
N MET A 159 -1.00 -17.66 -7.97
CA MET A 159 -0.21 -18.71 -7.36
C MET A 159 -0.98 -20.03 -7.25
N LYS A 160 -2.30 -19.99 -7.01
CA LYS A 160 -3.14 -21.18 -6.85
C LYS A 160 -3.29 -21.93 -8.18
N SER A 161 -3.72 -21.21 -9.21
CA SER A 161 -4.00 -21.73 -10.55
C SER A 161 -2.76 -21.86 -11.44
N LYS A 162 -1.59 -21.40 -10.97
CA LYS A 162 -0.29 -21.51 -11.64
C LYS A 162 -0.27 -20.84 -13.02
N TRP A 163 -0.76 -19.61 -13.09
CA TRP A 163 -0.63 -18.77 -14.28
C TRP A 163 -0.11 -17.38 -13.93
N ALA A 164 0.46 -16.72 -14.93
CA ALA A 164 0.96 -15.35 -14.85
C ALA A 164 0.56 -14.54 -16.09
N VAL A 165 0.29 -13.25 -15.90
CA VAL A 165 0.22 -12.28 -17.01
C VAL A 165 1.30 -11.23 -16.79
N ILE A 166 2.32 -11.23 -17.65
CA ILE A 166 3.44 -10.29 -17.56
C ILE A 166 3.35 -9.26 -18.69
N PRO A 167 3.66 -7.98 -18.42
CA PRO A 167 3.68 -6.97 -19.46
C PRO A 167 4.98 -7.02 -20.28
N GLU A 168 4.86 -6.80 -21.59
CA GLU A 168 5.95 -6.68 -22.57
C GLU A 168 6.85 -7.90 -22.74
N ASN A 169 7.97 -7.95 -22.02
CA ASN A 169 8.95 -9.03 -22.15
C ASN A 169 9.43 -9.52 -20.79
N GLY A 170 8.69 -9.18 -19.72
CA GLY A 170 8.97 -9.63 -18.36
C GLY A 170 10.18 -8.98 -17.67
N SER A 171 11.07 -8.30 -18.41
CA SER A 171 12.30 -7.72 -17.87
C SER A 171 12.09 -6.45 -17.04
N ILE A 172 10.90 -5.84 -17.11
CA ILE A 172 10.58 -4.64 -16.34
C ILE A 172 10.58 -4.95 -14.85
N GLN A 173 11.28 -4.12 -14.08
CA GLN A 173 11.42 -4.28 -12.64
C GLN A 173 10.28 -3.61 -11.87
N ALA A 174 9.94 -4.19 -10.72
CA ALA A 174 9.04 -3.62 -9.73
C ALA A 174 9.60 -3.80 -8.31
N SER A 175 9.10 -2.98 -7.39
CA SER A 175 9.42 -3.07 -5.96
C SER A 175 8.32 -3.83 -5.22
N PHE A 176 8.75 -4.69 -4.29
CA PHE A 176 7.88 -5.60 -3.56
C PHE A 176 8.22 -5.64 -2.07
N LEU A 177 7.21 -5.50 -1.23
CA LEU A 177 7.32 -5.44 0.24
C LEU A 177 6.12 -6.15 0.88
N THR A 178 6.28 -6.77 2.04
CA THR A 178 5.08 -7.25 2.76
C THR A 178 4.36 -6.10 3.46
N SER A 179 3.05 -6.19 3.61
CA SER A 179 2.28 -5.20 4.36
C SER A 179 2.79 -5.05 5.80
N GLN A 180 3.29 -6.13 6.42
CA GLN A 180 3.88 -6.10 7.76
C GLN A 180 5.25 -5.44 7.83
N ASP A 181 6.11 -5.64 6.83
CA ASP A 181 7.38 -4.89 6.78
C ASP A 181 7.09 -3.40 6.57
N MET A 182 6.12 -3.05 5.71
CA MET A 182 5.66 -1.68 5.50
C MET A 182 5.24 -1.04 6.83
N SER A 183 4.42 -1.71 7.64
CA SER A 183 3.98 -1.16 8.91
C SER A 183 5.12 -0.96 9.91
N ARG A 184 6.11 -1.86 9.95
CA ARG A 184 7.33 -1.70 10.76
C ARG A 184 8.14 -0.48 10.35
N PHE A 185 8.30 -0.23 9.05
CA PHE A 185 8.94 0.99 8.55
C PHE A 185 8.14 2.26 8.88
N VAL A 186 6.81 2.22 8.69
CA VAL A 186 5.92 3.35 9.05
C VAL A 186 6.04 3.65 10.54
N ALA A 187 5.99 2.65 11.42
CA ALA A 187 6.16 2.84 12.86
C ALA A 187 7.49 3.54 13.18
N ARG A 188 8.61 3.10 12.60
CA ARG A 188 9.91 3.75 12.78
C ARG A 188 9.98 5.18 12.24
N LEU A 189 9.31 5.45 11.12
CA LEU A 189 9.21 6.79 10.55
C LEU A 189 8.55 7.79 11.51
N MET A 190 7.59 7.33 12.33
CA MET A 190 6.87 8.21 13.27
C MET A 190 7.75 8.81 14.37
N ASP A 191 8.89 8.18 14.67
CA ASP A 191 9.87 8.71 15.62
C ASP A 191 10.75 9.81 15.02
N LEU A 192 10.94 9.81 13.71
CA LEU A 192 11.82 10.76 13.04
C LEU A 192 11.38 12.21 13.28
N GLU A 193 12.37 13.08 13.50
CA GLU A 193 12.14 14.51 13.71
C GLU A 193 11.77 15.20 12.39
N LYS A 194 12.49 14.86 11.32
CA LYS A 194 12.35 15.40 9.97
C LYS A 194 11.76 14.36 9.02
N TRP A 195 10.76 14.78 8.25
CA TRP A 195 10.13 13.97 7.20
C TRP A 195 10.38 14.62 5.84
N GLY A 196 10.67 13.79 4.83
CA GLY A 196 10.52 14.18 3.44
C GLY A 196 9.04 14.17 3.03
N LYS A 197 8.71 14.89 1.96
CA LYS A 197 7.37 14.86 1.33
C LYS A 197 7.00 13.46 0.81
N VAL A 198 8.02 12.66 0.51
CA VAL A 198 7.94 11.24 0.17
C VAL A 198 8.93 10.49 1.06
N ASN A 199 8.49 9.38 1.66
CA ASN A 199 9.37 8.39 2.27
C ASN A 199 9.20 7.08 1.51
N ALA A 200 10.27 6.63 0.88
CA ALA A 200 10.28 5.47 0.02
C ALA A 200 10.79 4.23 0.78
N ILE A 201 10.25 3.05 0.46
CA ILE A 201 10.75 1.75 0.91
C ILE A 201 11.08 0.95 -0.35
N ARG A 202 12.36 0.64 -0.56
CA ARG A 202 12.83 -0.07 -1.77
C ARG A 202 12.46 -1.54 -1.71
N ALA A 203 12.75 -2.17 -0.57
CA ALA A 203 12.51 -3.57 -0.28
C ALA A 203 13.16 -4.51 -1.31
N ASN A 204 12.37 -5.45 -1.85
CA ASN A 204 12.80 -6.38 -2.88
C ASN A 204 12.56 -5.73 -4.25
N THR A 205 13.57 -5.74 -5.13
CA THR A 205 13.42 -5.29 -6.53
C THR A 205 13.70 -6.46 -7.45
N LEU A 206 12.72 -6.84 -8.26
CA LEU A 206 12.78 -7.98 -9.18
C LEU A 206 12.10 -7.64 -10.50
N SER A 207 12.50 -8.30 -11.58
CA SER A 207 11.72 -8.36 -12.81
C SER A 207 10.48 -9.25 -12.66
N PHE A 208 9.55 -9.17 -13.61
CA PHE A 208 8.40 -10.08 -13.65
C PHE A 208 8.81 -11.51 -13.98
N ASP A 209 9.83 -11.69 -14.81
CA ASP A 209 10.38 -13.02 -15.09
C ASP A 209 10.97 -13.65 -13.82
N GLU A 210 11.76 -12.89 -13.06
CA GLU A 210 12.33 -13.35 -11.78
C GLU A 210 11.21 -13.70 -10.79
N LEU A 211 10.14 -12.91 -10.75
CA LEU A 211 8.98 -13.17 -9.91
C LEU A 211 8.27 -14.49 -10.30
N VAL A 212 8.08 -14.75 -11.60
CA VAL A 212 7.52 -16.00 -12.12
C VAL A 212 8.42 -17.18 -11.78
N GLU A 213 9.73 -17.07 -12.00
CA GLU A 213 10.70 -18.15 -11.69
C GLU A 213 10.67 -18.52 -10.21
N MET A 214 10.59 -17.53 -9.31
CA MET A 214 10.44 -17.76 -7.88
C MET A 214 9.11 -18.47 -7.55
N ALA A 215 8.02 -18.07 -8.20
CA ALA A 215 6.70 -18.71 -8.02
C ALA A 215 6.69 -20.17 -8.49
N GLU A 216 7.29 -20.46 -9.65
CA GLU A 216 7.43 -21.81 -10.19
C GLU A 216 8.27 -22.70 -9.28
N SER A 217 9.38 -22.16 -8.75
CA SER A 217 10.23 -22.85 -7.78
C SER A 217 9.47 -23.19 -6.51
N ALA A 218 8.73 -22.23 -5.94
CA ALA A 218 7.93 -22.43 -4.75
C ALA A 218 6.79 -23.46 -4.96
N ARG A 219 6.21 -23.52 -6.16
CA ARG A 219 5.16 -24.50 -6.51
C ARG A 219 5.69 -25.84 -7.02
N GLY A 220 6.98 -25.96 -7.29
CA GLY A 220 7.57 -27.15 -7.91
C GLY A 220 7.05 -27.45 -9.33
N SER A 221 6.58 -26.44 -10.06
CA SER A 221 5.99 -26.64 -11.39
C SER A 221 5.99 -25.36 -12.22
N LYS A 222 6.06 -25.50 -13.54
CA LYS A 222 5.93 -24.38 -14.49
C LYS A 222 4.54 -23.73 -14.45
N PHE A 223 4.50 -22.44 -14.69
CA PHE A 223 3.28 -21.65 -14.78
C PHE A 223 2.89 -21.46 -16.25
N GLU A 224 1.60 -21.32 -16.51
CA GLU A 224 1.13 -20.81 -17.80
C GLU A 224 1.34 -19.29 -17.84
N VAL A 225 2.28 -18.83 -18.68
CA VAL A 225 2.65 -17.42 -18.74
C VAL A 225 2.10 -16.81 -20.03
N ALA A 226 1.25 -15.80 -19.89
CA ALA A 226 0.87 -14.92 -20.98
C ALA A 226 1.68 -13.64 -20.93
N VAL A 227 2.15 -13.22 -22.12
CA VAL A 227 2.91 -12.00 -22.31
C VAL A 227 2.04 -11.02 -23.08
N ASP A 228 1.59 -9.96 -22.41
CA ASP A 228 0.69 -8.98 -23.00
C ASP A 228 1.46 -7.72 -23.40
N SER A 229 1.29 -7.29 -24.66
CA SER A 229 1.89 -6.04 -25.15
C SER A 229 1.24 -4.82 -24.51
N LEU A 230 1.99 -3.71 -24.41
CA LEU A 230 1.46 -2.43 -23.95
C LEU A 230 0.26 -1.98 -24.79
N GLU A 231 0.26 -2.24 -26.10
CA GLU A 231 -0.88 -1.91 -26.98
C GLU A 231 -2.15 -2.66 -26.57
N LYS A 232 -2.04 -3.97 -26.30
CA LYS A 232 -3.16 -4.79 -25.83
C LYS A 232 -3.68 -4.27 -24.49
N LEU A 233 -2.77 -4.05 -23.54
CA LEU A 233 -3.13 -3.57 -22.20
C LEU A 233 -3.77 -2.18 -22.25
N GLN A 234 -3.26 -1.29 -23.11
CA GLN A 234 -3.82 0.05 -23.32
C GLN A 234 -5.20 0.01 -23.97
N SER A 235 -5.53 -1.03 -24.75
CA SER A 235 -6.87 -1.26 -25.30
C SER A 235 -7.90 -1.75 -24.26
N GLY A 236 -7.47 -1.94 -23.01
CA GLY A 236 -8.31 -2.44 -21.92
C GLY A 236 -8.53 -3.96 -21.95
N LYS A 237 -7.63 -4.70 -22.61
CA LYS A 237 -7.69 -6.16 -22.75
C LYS A 237 -6.52 -6.84 -22.04
N ILE A 238 -6.79 -7.99 -21.45
CA ILE A 238 -5.78 -8.77 -20.71
C ILE A 238 -5.99 -10.27 -20.92
N SER A 239 -4.89 -11.02 -20.96
CA SER A 239 -4.91 -12.49 -20.97
C SER A 239 -5.53 -13.05 -19.69
N PHE A 240 -6.14 -14.23 -19.80
CA PHE A 240 -6.79 -14.95 -18.69
C PHE A 240 -7.89 -14.17 -17.95
N PHE A 241 -8.44 -13.09 -18.53
CA PHE A 241 -9.48 -12.28 -17.86
C PHE A 241 -10.63 -13.09 -17.22
N PRO A 242 -11.18 -14.15 -17.86
CA PRO A 242 -12.23 -14.97 -17.23
C PRO A 242 -11.86 -15.60 -15.88
N ASP A 243 -10.57 -15.72 -15.57
CA ASP A 243 -10.05 -16.28 -14.31
C ASP A 243 -9.73 -15.21 -13.25
N TYR A 244 -9.87 -13.92 -13.57
CA TYR A 244 -9.76 -12.85 -12.60
C TYR A 244 -11.08 -12.71 -11.79
N PRO A 245 -10.99 -12.41 -10.49
CA PRO A 245 -12.17 -12.18 -9.67
C PRO A 245 -12.82 -10.84 -10.07
N PRO A 246 -14.16 -10.72 -9.94
CA PRO A 246 -14.83 -9.45 -10.16
C PRO A 246 -14.40 -8.42 -9.12
N ILE A 247 -14.27 -7.17 -9.54
CA ILE A 247 -13.77 -6.08 -8.70
C ILE A 247 -14.81 -4.97 -8.48
N GLY A 248 -15.99 -5.15 -9.09
CA GLY A 248 -17.17 -4.32 -8.86
C GLY A 248 -17.35 -3.17 -9.86
N PHE A 249 -16.57 -3.12 -10.94
CA PHE A 249 -16.79 -2.19 -12.06
C PHE A 249 -17.61 -2.80 -13.21
N GLY A 250 -18.02 -4.06 -13.10
CA GLY A 250 -18.84 -4.74 -14.11
C GLY A 250 -18.07 -4.89 -15.41
N ASP A 251 -18.57 -4.34 -16.52
CA ASP A 251 -17.90 -4.38 -17.82
C ASP A 251 -16.53 -3.69 -17.82
N GLY A 252 -16.23 -2.86 -16.80
CA GLY A 252 -14.94 -2.20 -16.62
C GLY A 252 -13.86 -3.04 -15.94
N ASP A 253 -14.18 -4.23 -15.43
CA ASP A 253 -13.24 -5.06 -14.66
C ASP A 253 -12.00 -5.45 -15.48
N GLU A 254 -12.17 -5.84 -16.75
CA GLU A 254 -11.05 -6.21 -17.64
C GLU A 254 -10.10 -5.05 -17.88
N ALA A 255 -10.67 -3.89 -18.20
CA ALA A 255 -9.91 -2.68 -18.47
C ALA A 255 -9.14 -2.21 -17.24
N PHE A 256 -9.66 -2.43 -16.03
CA PHE A 256 -8.95 -2.12 -14.79
C PHE A 256 -7.71 -3.01 -14.61
N PHE A 257 -7.84 -4.33 -14.78
CA PHE A 257 -6.68 -5.23 -14.70
C PHE A 257 -5.65 -4.90 -15.78
N ALA A 258 -6.11 -4.65 -17.01
CA ALA A 258 -5.25 -4.24 -18.12
C ALA A 258 -4.49 -2.94 -17.82
N MET A 259 -5.15 -1.93 -17.22
CA MET A 259 -4.53 -0.67 -16.79
C MET A 259 -3.43 -0.90 -15.73
N ILE A 260 -3.68 -1.73 -14.72
CA ILE A 260 -2.68 -2.05 -13.67
C ILE A 260 -1.45 -2.73 -14.29
N HIS A 261 -1.65 -3.67 -15.22
CA HIS A 261 -0.57 -4.34 -15.93
C HIS A 261 0.15 -3.40 -16.92
N TYR A 262 -0.55 -2.46 -17.53
CA TYR A 262 0.07 -1.43 -18.36
C TYR A 262 1.00 -0.54 -17.51
N GLN A 263 0.52 -0.06 -16.35
CA GLN A 263 1.34 0.71 -15.40
C GLN A 263 2.59 -0.07 -14.97
N ALA A 264 2.46 -1.37 -14.75
CA ALA A 264 3.57 -2.26 -14.52
C ALA A 264 4.55 -2.32 -15.70
N GLY A 265 4.04 -2.46 -16.92
CA GLY A 265 4.86 -2.51 -18.15
C GLY A 265 5.63 -1.22 -18.45
N ILE A 266 5.12 -0.06 -18.03
CA ILE A 266 5.83 1.22 -18.12
C ILE A 266 6.67 1.54 -16.87
N GLY A 267 6.86 0.58 -15.96
CA GLY A 267 7.78 0.67 -14.82
C GLY A 267 7.28 1.47 -13.64
N ARG A 268 5.97 1.74 -13.53
CA ARG A 268 5.42 2.58 -12.44
C ARG A 268 5.46 1.96 -11.05
N TYR A 269 5.58 0.63 -10.95
CA TYR A 269 5.70 -0.08 -9.68
C TYR A 269 7.15 -0.21 -9.17
N LEU A 270 8.14 0.27 -9.92
CA LEU A 270 9.48 0.44 -9.41
C LEU A 270 9.54 1.71 -8.56
N VAL A 271 9.90 1.58 -7.28
CA VAL A 271 10.13 2.77 -6.45
C VAL A 271 11.36 3.52 -6.98
N PRO A 272 11.28 4.84 -7.28
CA PRO A 272 12.40 5.57 -7.89
C PRO A 272 13.70 5.51 -7.08
N ARG A 273 14.81 5.25 -7.76
CA ARG A 273 16.13 4.94 -7.16
C ARG A 273 16.82 6.16 -6.52
N ASP A 274 16.41 7.36 -6.87
CA ASP A 274 16.96 8.63 -6.42
C ASP A 274 16.31 9.17 -5.13
N LEU A 275 15.34 8.44 -4.57
CA LEU A 275 14.70 8.79 -3.31
C LEU A 275 15.49 8.29 -2.09
N PRO A 276 15.45 9.01 -0.96
CA PRO A 276 16.00 8.50 0.29
C PRO A 276 15.14 7.34 0.80
N PHE A 277 15.74 6.16 0.92
CA PHE A 277 15.06 4.94 1.34
C PHE A 277 15.05 4.78 2.86
N LEU A 278 13.90 4.36 3.40
CA LEU A 278 13.78 4.01 4.82
C LEU A 278 14.58 2.76 5.17
N ASP A 279 14.79 1.86 4.21
CA ASP A 279 15.62 0.65 4.33
C ASP A 279 17.06 1.01 4.74
N GLU A 280 17.62 2.05 4.12
CA GLU A 280 18.98 2.52 4.41
C GLU A 280 19.06 3.26 5.75
N LYS A 281 17.95 3.88 6.15
CA LYS A 281 17.84 4.60 7.42
C LYS A 281 17.61 3.67 8.61
N PHE A 282 16.96 2.54 8.38
CA PHE A 282 16.64 1.54 9.39
C PHE A 282 17.15 0.16 8.95
N PRO A 283 18.47 0.00 8.78
CA PRO A 283 19.06 -1.25 8.29
C PRO A 283 18.87 -2.42 9.27
N ASP A 284 18.45 -2.13 10.51
CA ASP A 284 18.11 -3.12 11.51
C ASP A 284 16.76 -3.81 11.28
N LEU A 285 15.88 -3.22 10.46
CA LEU A 285 14.63 -3.87 10.07
C LEU A 285 14.90 -4.93 8.99
N LYS A 286 14.79 -6.21 9.36
CA LYS A 286 14.87 -7.31 8.41
C LYS A 286 13.63 -7.28 7.51
N ILE A 287 13.88 -7.20 6.20
CA ILE A 287 12.85 -7.25 5.15
C ILE A 287 12.58 -8.70 4.77
N THR A 288 11.30 -9.05 4.69
CA THR A 288 10.85 -10.37 4.24
C THR A 288 11.13 -10.51 2.74
N THR A 289 11.72 -11.63 2.35
CA THR A 289 12.05 -11.88 0.94
C THR A 289 10.85 -12.43 0.17
N VAL A 290 10.87 -12.27 -1.16
CA VAL A 290 9.83 -12.83 -2.05
C VAL A 290 9.77 -14.36 -1.93
N SER A 291 10.92 -15.03 -1.96
CA SER A 291 11.02 -16.48 -1.78
C SER A 291 10.48 -16.93 -0.42
N GLU A 292 10.74 -16.19 0.65
CA GLU A 292 10.20 -16.51 1.99
C GLU A 292 8.67 -16.52 1.98
N VAL A 293 8.02 -15.49 1.44
CA VAL A 293 6.55 -15.42 1.34
C VAL A 293 6.02 -16.58 0.50
N MET A 294 6.59 -16.81 -0.69
CA MET A 294 6.10 -17.83 -1.62
C MET A 294 6.36 -19.26 -1.10
N GLU A 295 7.54 -19.55 -0.57
CA GLU A 295 7.89 -20.90 -0.09
C GLU A 295 7.14 -21.28 1.17
N VAL A 296 7.08 -20.40 2.18
CA VAL A 296 6.30 -20.65 3.42
C VAL A 296 4.84 -20.92 3.09
N SER A 297 4.32 -20.24 2.07
CA SER A 297 2.94 -20.38 1.67
C SER A 297 2.73 -21.62 0.80
N TRP A 298 3.58 -21.89 -0.18
CA TRP A 298 3.21 -22.76 -1.29
C TRP A 298 4.06 -24.00 -1.49
N LYS A 299 5.21 -24.10 -0.82
CA LYS A 299 6.06 -25.28 -0.91
C LYS A 299 5.31 -26.48 -0.36
N GLU A 300 5.01 -27.43 -1.23
CA GLU A 300 4.40 -28.70 -0.83
C GLU A 300 5.46 -29.50 -0.07
N GLU A 301 5.16 -29.96 1.14
CA GLU A 301 6.03 -30.92 1.83
C GLU A 301 6.12 -32.17 0.95
N ALA A 302 7.35 -32.61 0.65
CA ALA A 302 7.57 -33.82 -0.12
C ALA A 302 6.82 -34.96 0.57
N SER A 303 5.79 -35.48 -0.10
CA SER A 303 5.04 -36.63 0.37
C SER A 303 6.05 -37.78 0.54
N SER A 304 6.28 -38.16 1.80
CA SER A 304 7.17 -39.27 2.18
C SER A 304 6.56 -40.60 1.78
#